data_AF-A0AAV2QUF1-F1
#
_entry.id   AF-A0AAV2QUF1-F1
#
_cell.length_a   1.000
_cell.length_b   1.000
_cell.length_c   1.000
_cell.angle_alpha   90.00
_cell.angle_beta   90.00
_cell.angle_gamma   90.00
#
_symmetry.space_group_name_H-M   'P 1'
#
loop_
_entity.id
_entity.type
_entity.pdbx_description
1 polymer ?
#
loop_
_entity_poly.entity_id
_entity_poly.type
_entity_poly.pdbx_seq_one_letter_code
_entity_poly.pdbx_strand_id
1 'polypeptide(L)'
;MVKQTLIPRCLKGILHSCNSISPINIQRDFIGMCNYELLKNLSKLANQYLNTISSRRPLCTAASARIPHKENSNKTLYGGKDWKWLRPADIIEAEMFTWNRHKTRMGMPFLTFSSRVPISEDTFRQMLIHLRNMCPILRLCIVPRSDQLWLAEVKDMDLDFKMECEKNINEVVDNMANTGFDNSTWIVRVVPEKGEYHCAVPEVQNTLPYHYHILQLIPHSFADGAGLVLVSRKMCDILEDMLAGKPINDKVQIGELRKCDELIRKKALIKKYLVDNPEILEKEQEKLIQTIKNPILNEAFSPPNVDFVTTNNLIRSIDTSILSSFHAKCKSAGVTVSSGLLAAVNTSIVEIVRDAGIVQDFYPISFSQNVDLRRYMKVNPQMAMGMLVSGMQQASFPTGNVRKEFWEHATSLNIDSRYLLKNDSPLMQSIIRGMTLPPLDPNEICKSNSKHNYERDYSFSNMLDVTRLFYNKGNFIQITDCQSYQFQQYYNQMMFSISTYRNVSTLTLSYVTNVLNKDIAHEIMERILLIIRDKS
;
A
#
# COMPACT_ATOMS: atom_id res chain seq x y z
N MET A 1 -31.21 -28.40 44.16
CA MET A 1 -30.62 -27.23 44.86
C MET A 1 -29.82 -26.42 43.86
N VAL A 2 -30.47 -25.44 43.24
CA VAL A 2 -29.86 -24.49 42.29
C VAL A 2 -29.88 -23.13 42.98
N LYS A 3 -28.71 -22.50 43.14
CA LYS A 3 -28.59 -21.16 43.71
C LYS A 3 -29.13 -20.14 42.71
N GLN A 4 -30.19 -19.46 43.12
CA GLN A 4 -30.70 -18.23 42.52
C GLN A 4 -29.69 -17.10 42.73
N THR A 5 -29.31 -16.41 41.66
CA THR A 5 -28.57 -15.14 41.73
C THR A 5 -29.53 -14.00 41.41
N LEU A 6 -29.52 -13.01 42.30
CA LEU A 6 -30.40 -11.84 42.35
C LEU A 6 -30.30 -10.95 41.11
N ILE A 7 -31.45 -10.56 40.57
CA ILE A 7 -31.60 -9.44 39.64
C ILE A 7 -31.85 -8.15 40.46
N PRO A 8 -31.09 -7.05 40.24
CA PRO A 8 -31.29 -5.79 40.94
C PRO A 8 -32.65 -5.12 40.63
N ARG A 9 -33.22 -4.46 41.65
CA ARG A 9 -34.55 -3.82 41.71
C ARG A 9 -34.80 -2.62 40.77
N CYS A 10 -33.92 -2.31 39.82
CA CYS A 10 -34.10 -1.16 38.91
C CYS A 10 -34.99 -1.44 37.67
N LEU A 11 -35.48 -2.67 37.49
CA LEU A 11 -36.18 -3.12 36.27
C LEU A 11 -37.71 -3.20 36.37
N LYS A 12 -38.33 -2.65 37.42
CA LYS A 12 -39.80 -2.65 37.58
C LYS A 12 -40.51 -1.34 37.15
N GLY A 13 -39.77 -0.31 36.74
CA GLY A 13 -40.34 1.01 36.43
C GLY A 13 -40.55 1.32 34.94
N ILE A 14 -40.02 0.51 34.02
CA ILE A 14 -39.96 0.87 32.57
C ILE A 14 -40.97 0.05 31.72
N LEU A 15 -41.65 -0.96 32.30
CA LEU A 15 -42.57 -1.84 31.58
C LEU A 15 -44.07 -1.45 31.69
N HIS A 16 -44.38 -0.16 31.84
CA HIS A 16 -45.78 0.32 31.81
C HIS A 16 -46.10 1.45 30.83
N SER A 17 -45.21 1.77 29.90
CA SER A 17 -45.55 2.66 28.78
C SER A 17 -44.71 2.32 27.56
N CYS A 18 -45.25 1.52 26.63
CA CYS A 18 -44.95 1.50 25.19
C CYS A 18 -45.53 0.22 24.56
N ASN A 19 -46.85 0.20 24.34
CA ASN A 19 -47.45 -0.76 23.41
C ASN A 19 -47.39 -0.20 21.99
N SER A 20 -46.23 -0.31 21.31
CA SER A 20 -46.09 -0.25 19.84
C SER A 20 -44.63 -0.09 19.35
N ILE A 21 -43.69 -0.97 19.72
CA ILE A 21 -42.36 -1.01 19.05
C ILE A 21 -41.93 -2.47 18.83
N SER A 22 -41.48 -2.75 17.60
CA SER A 22 -40.99 -4.07 17.16
C SER A 22 -39.80 -4.58 18.02
N PRO A 23 -39.78 -5.86 18.44
CA PRO A 23 -38.72 -6.44 19.29
C PRO A 23 -37.30 -6.37 18.70
N ILE A 24 -37.16 -6.19 17.39
CA ILE A 24 -35.88 -6.21 16.67
C ILE A 24 -35.05 -4.93 16.93
N ASN A 25 -35.68 -3.78 17.18
CA ASN A 25 -34.96 -2.53 17.41
C ASN A 25 -34.38 -2.44 18.83
N ILE A 26 -35.04 -3.04 19.82
CA ILE A 26 -34.59 -3.00 21.22
C ILE A 26 -33.31 -3.82 21.42
N GLN A 27 -33.17 -4.98 20.77
CA GLN A 27 -31.93 -5.78 20.85
C GLN A 27 -30.73 -5.05 20.20
N ARG A 28 -30.96 -4.32 19.10
CA ARG A 28 -29.91 -3.60 18.38
C ARG A 28 -29.41 -2.38 19.16
N ASP A 29 -30.30 -1.65 19.81
CA ASP A 29 -29.95 -0.51 20.67
C ASP A 29 -29.31 -0.94 21.99
N PHE A 30 -29.73 -2.08 22.57
CA PHE A 30 -29.18 -2.59 23.83
C PHE A 30 -27.77 -3.17 23.67
N ILE A 31 -27.49 -3.87 22.56
CA ILE A 31 -26.14 -4.37 22.22
C ILE A 31 -25.20 -3.18 21.90
N GLY A 32 -25.72 -2.12 21.27
CA GLY A 32 -24.98 -0.87 21.06
C GLY A 32 -24.61 -0.16 22.38
N MET A 33 -25.53 -0.10 23.34
CA MET A 33 -25.29 0.55 24.65
C MET A 33 -24.33 -0.25 25.55
N CYS A 34 -24.42 -1.58 25.58
CA CYS A 34 -23.49 -2.41 26.35
C CYS A 34 -22.05 -2.36 25.80
N ASN A 35 -21.89 -2.27 24.47
CA ASN A 35 -20.58 -2.05 23.85
C ASN A 35 -20.07 -0.62 24.08
N TYR A 36 -20.94 0.39 24.14
CA TYR A 36 -20.54 1.77 24.37
C TYR A 36 -19.92 2.00 25.76
N GLU A 37 -20.51 1.46 26.83
CA GLU A 37 -19.93 1.59 28.18
C GLU A 37 -18.65 0.76 28.37
N LEU A 38 -18.54 -0.40 27.70
CA LEU A 38 -17.29 -1.16 27.67
C LEU A 38 -16.18 -0.40 26.93
N LEU A 39 -16.50 0.19 25.78
CA LEU A 39 -15.59 1.02 24.98
C LEU A 39 -15.19 2.30 25.73
N LYS A 40 -16.10 2.93 26.47
CA LYS A 40 -15.84 4.11 27.30
C LYS A 40 -14.88 3.79 28.46
N ASN A 41 -14.99 2.60 29.05
CA ASN A 41 -14.08 2.14 30.08
C ASN A 41 -12.70 1.76 29.51
N LEU A 42 -12.64 1.14 28.33
CA LEU A 42 -11.39 0.88 27.62
C LEU A 42 -10.70 2.18 27.16
N SER A 43 -11.46 3.17 26.69
CA SER A 43 -10.97 4.52 26.35
C SER A 43 -10.41 5.23 27.59
N LYS A 44 -11.07 5.14 28.75
CA LYS A 44 -10.54 5.65 30.02
C LYS A 44 -9.24 4.97 30.45
N LEU A 45 -9.15 3.65 30.32
CA LEU A 45 -7.94 2.88 30.63
C LEU A 45 -6.79 3.22 29.67
N ALA A 46 -7.07 3.35 28.38
CA ALA A 46 -6.11 3.81 27.38
C ALA A 46 -5.62 5.23 27.68
N ASN A 47 -6.52 6.15 28.04
CA ASN A 47 -6.18 7.52 28.43
C ASN A 47 -5.37 7.57 29.74
N GLN A 48 -5.65 6.71 30.73
CA GLN A 48 -4.82 6.59 31.94
C GLN A 48 -3.41 6.04 31.63
N TYR A 49 -3.32 5.05 30.74
CA TYR A 49 -2.04 4.49 30.29
C TYR A 49 -1.21 5.54 29.53
N LEU A 50 -1.85 6.31 28.64
CA LEU A 50 -1.23 7.39 27.87
C LEU A 50 -0.81 8.60 28.74
N ASN A 51 -1.60 8.97 29.75
CA ASN A 51 -1.25 10.04 30.69
C ASN A 51 -0.03 9.69 31.56
N THR A 52 0.17 8.40 31.86
CA THR A 52 1.35 7.94 32.58
C THR A 52 2.62 8.10 31.73
N ILE A 53 2.52 7.94 30.41
CA ILE A 53 3.61 8.10 29.44
C ILE A 53 3.87 9.60 29.11
N SER A 54 2.82 10.42 29.08
CA SER A 54 2.84 11.86 28.74
C SER A 54 3.62 12.74 29.74
N SER A 55 3.83 12.28 30.98
CA SER A 55 4.54 13.04 32.03
C SER A 55 6.06 13.20 31.79
N ARG A 56 6.61 12.70 30.67
CA ARG A 56 8.03 12.85 30.31
C ARG A 56 8.20 13.59 28.97
N ARG A 57 8.45 14.90 29.10
CA ARG A 57 8.99 15.90 28.14
C ARG A 57 7.97 16.83 27.46
N PRO A 58 8.30 18.13 27.33
CA PRO A 58 7.44 19.10 26.65
C PRO A 58 7.41 18.86 25.13
N LEU A 59 6.20 18.92 24.58
CA LEU A 59 5.87 18.86 23.16
C LEU A 59 6.39 20.11 22.44
N CYS A 60 7.42 19.95 21.60
CA CYS A 60 7.90 21.00 20.72
C CYS A 60 7.25 20.95 19.33
N THR A 61 7.09 22.15 18.80
CA THR A 61 6.78 22.58 17.44
C THR A 61 7.41 21.72 16.32
N ALA A 62 6.65 21.55 15.22
CA ALA A 62 7.01 20.91 13.95
C ALA A 62 7.86 19.63 14.10
N ALA A 63 7.21 18.47 14.07
CA ALA A 63 7.88 17.16 14.04
C ALA A 63 8.76 17.04 12.78
N SER A 64 10.00 17.52 12.87
CA SER A 64 11.08 17.15 11.97
C SER A 64 11.53 15.73 12.31
N ALA A 65 11.72 14.90 11.30
CA ALA A 65 12.28 13.56 11.48
C ALA A 65 13.72 13.72 11.98
N ARG A 66 13.91 13.58 13.31
CA ARG A 66 15.23 13.67 13.94
C ARG A 66 16.08 12.49 13.50
N ILE A 67 17.34 12.76 13.18
CA ILE A 67 18.32 11.71 12.85
C ILE A 67 18.55 10.86 14.12
N PRO A 68 18.45 9.51 14.06
CA PRO A 68 18.82 8.68 15.20
C PRO A 68 20.29 8.91 15.59
N HIS A 69 20.55 9.00 16.90
CA HIS A 69 21.86 9.35 17.44
C HIS A 69 22.96 8.34 17.05
N LYS A 70 24.09 8.88 16.58
CA LYS A 70 25.43 8.26 16.45
C LYS A 70 25.52 7.01 15.56
N GLU A 71 25.40 7.20 14.25
CA GLU A 71 26.19 6.43 13.27
C GLU A 71 27.19 7.37 12.61
N ASN A 72 28.43 6.90 12.40
CA ASN A 72 29.56 7.67 11.87
C ASN A 72 29.18 8.42 10.57
N SER A 73 29.00 9.74 10.70
CA SER A 73 28.38 10.64 9.73
C SER A 73 29.24 11.01 8.51
N ASN A 74 30.33 10.29 8.22
CA ASN A 74 31.28 10.70 7.17
C ASN A 74 31.27 9.82 5.92
N LYS A 75 30.44 8.77 5.87
CA LYS A 75 30.08 8.10 4.61
C LYS A 75 28.59 8.30 4.40
N THR A 76 28.22 9.38 3.71
CA THR A 76 26.89 9.43 3.08
C THR A 76 26.75 8.19 2.20
N LEU A 77 25.58 7.53 2.21
CA LEU A 77 25.25 6.39 1.33
C LEU A 77 25.56 6.65 -0.16
N TYR A 78 25.80 7.91 -0.51
CA TYR A 78 25.82 8.41 -1.87
C TYR A 78 27.16 9.06 -2.25
N GLY A 79 28.22 8.91 -1.44
CA GLY A 79 29.56 9.47 -1.69
C GLY A 79 29.59 11.00 -1.61
N GLY A 80 30.76 11.64 -1.49
CA GLY A 80 30.89 13.11 -1.35
C GLY A 80 30.53 13.93 -2.60
N LYS A 81 29.32 13.75 -3.15
CA LYS A 81 28.85 14.39 -4.39
C LYS A 81 28.38 15.83 -4.17
N ASP A 82 28.36 16.60 -5.25
CA ASP A 82 27.77 17.94 -5.28
C ASP A 82 26.24 17.86 -5.17
N TRP A 83 25.73 18.08 -3.97
CA TRP A 83 24.30 18.11 -3.69
C TRP A 83 23.67 19.43 -4.07
N LYS A 84 22.59 19.38 -4.83
CA LYS A 84 21.62 20.47 -4.87
C LYS A 84 20.58 20.25 -3.79
N TRP A 85 20.74 20.94 -2.66
CA TRP A 85 19.79 20.90 -1.55
C TRP A 85 18.43 21.43 -1.99
N LEU A 86 17.36 20.68 -1.70
CA LEU A 86 16.00 21.08 -2.06
C LEU A 86 15.23 21.58 -0.84
N ARG A 87 14.81 20.67 0.04
CA ARG A 87 13.97 20.97 1.22
C ARG A 87 14.14 19.89 2.30
N PRO A 88 13.71 20.13 3.55
CA PRO A 88 13.54 19.06 4.51
C PRO A 88 12.65 17.94 3.92
N ALA A 89 13.01 16.69 4.20
CA ALA A 89 12.16 15.55 3.89
C ALA A 89 10.90 15.64 4.76
N ASP A 90 9.74 15.37 4.17
CA ASP A 90 8.53 15.25 4.97
C ASP A 90 8.56 13.97 5.80
N ILE A 91 7.64 13.86 6.77
CA ILE A 91 7.60 12.72 7.71
C ILE A 91 7.45 11.39 6.96
N ILE A 92 6.66 11.34 5.89
CA ILE A 92 6.43 10.12 5.12
C ILE A 92 7.68 9.78 4.31
N GLU A 93 8.29 10.74 3.64
CA GLU A 93 9.53 10.54 2.89
C GLU A 93 10.67 10.03 3.81
N ALA A 94 10.81 10.62 5.00
CA ALA A 94 11.77 10.22 6.01
C ALA A 94 11.50 8.81 6.56
N GLU A 95 10.23 8.49 6.84
CA GLU A 95 9.82 7.18 7.30
C GLU A 95 10.11 6.11 6.23
N MET A 96 9.69 6.35 4.98
CA MET A 96 9.93 5.46 3.84
C MET A 96 11.42 5.29 3.57
N PHE A 97 12.21 6.35 3.67
CA PHE A 97 13.67 6.27 3.55
C PHE A 97 14.26 5.32 4.59
N THR A 98 13.78 5.39 5.83
CA THR A 98 14.23 4.50 6.90
C THR A 98 13.82 3.06 6.63
N TRP A 99 12.57 2.81 6.23
CA TRP A 99 12.12 1.47 5.83
C TRP A 99 12.93 0.90 4.65
N ASN A 100 13.22 1.71 3.64
CA ASN A 100 14.05 1.31 2.49
C ASN A 100 15.46 0.87 2.92
N ARG A 101 16.08 1.57 3.89
CA ARG A 101 17.42 1.21 4.41
C ARG A 101 17.43 -0.15 5.11
N HIS A 102 16.32 -0.53 5.72
CA HIS A 102 16.15 -1.85 6.33
C HIS A 102 15.71 -2.92 5.32
N LYS A 103 15.48 -2.56 4.04
CA LYS A 103 15.01 -3.48 2.99
C LYS A 103 13.63 -4.06 3.29
N THR A 104 12.86 -3.35 4.12
CA THR A 104 11.57 -3.81 4.64
C THR A 104 10.40 -3.20 3.90
N ARG A 105 10.59 -2.17 3.07
CA ARG A 105 9.49 -1.58 2.29
C ARG A 105 9.94 -1.13 0.91
N MET A 106 9.75 -1.96 -0.10
CA MET A 106 10.18 -1.70 -1.48
C MET A 106 9.10 -2.11 -2.47
N GLY A 107 8.96 -1.33 -3.54
CA GLY A 107 8.09 -1.64 -4.65
C GLY A 107 8.94 -1.87 -5.88
N MET A 108 8.68 -2.96 -6.58
CA MET A 108 9.44 -3.35 -7.75
C MET A 108 8.50 -3.55 -8.94
N PRO A 109 8.35 -2.55 -9.81
CA PRO A 109 7.73 -2.74 -11.11
C PRO A 109 8.48 -3.82 -11.89
N PHE A 110 7.70 -4.72 -12.47
CA PHE A 110 8.14 -5.76 -13.36
C PHE A 110 7.45 -5.53 -14.71
N LEU A 111 8.23 -5.30 -15.75
CA LEU A 111 7.69 -5.01 -17.08
C LEU A 111 8.27 -5.99 -18.08
N THR A 112 7.46 -6.45 -19.02
CA THR A 112 7.98 -7.15 -20.20
C THR A 112 7.94 -6.23 -21.40
N PHE A 113 9.11 -5.90 -21.93
CA PHE A 113 9.29 -5.15 -23.15
C PHE A 113 9.47 -6.12 -24.31
N SER A 114 8.64 -5.98 -25.34
CA SER A 114 8.77 -6.72 -26.59
C SER A 114 9.29 -5.78 -27.68
N SER A 115 10.30 -6.19 -28.44
CA SER A 115 10.94 -5.38 -29.46
C SER A 115 11.07 -6.09 -30.80
N ARG A 116 11.05 -5.29 -31.87
CA ARG A 116 11.27 -5.72 -33.26
C ARG A 116 12.72 -6.11 -33.54
N VAL A 117 13.66 -5.52 -32.81
CA VAL A 117 15.10 -5.70 -33.00
C VAL A 117 15.76 -6.07 -31.67
N PRO A 118 16.90 -6.78 -31.68
CA PRO A 118 17.64 -7.01 -30.45
C PRO A 118 18.14 -5.68 -29.88
N ILE A 119 18.03 -5.50 -28.56
CA ILE A 119 18.45 -4.30 -27.85
C ILE A 119 19.71 -4.65 -27.07
N SER A 120 20.79 -3.92 -27.34
CA SER A 120 22.07 -4.13 -26.68
C SER A 120 22.08 -3.59 -25.24
N GLU A 121 23.01 -4.08 -24.42
CA GLU A 121 23.25 -3.53 -23.08
C GLU A 121 23.53 -2.01 -23.13
N ASP A 122 24.34 -1.56 -24.08
CA ASP A 122 24.69 -0.15 -24.24
C ASP A 122 23.47 0.70 -24.58
N THR A 123 22.55 0.18 -25.41
CA THR A 123 21.28 0.86 -25.72
C THR A 123 20.42 1.03 -24.47
N PHE A 124 20.28 -0.03 -23.65
CA PHE A 124 19.56 0.06 -22.38
C PHE A 124 20.23 1.06 -21.43
N ARG A 125 21.56 1.00 -21.30
CA ARG A 125 22.34 1.91 -20.45
C ARG A 125 22.17 3.37 -20.86
N GLN A 126 22.25 3.66 -22.16
CA GLN A 126 22.02 5.00 -22.71
C GLN A 126 20.59 5.48 -22.47
N MET A 127 19.58 4.63 -22.68
CA MET A 127 18.19 4.99 -22.35
C MET A 127 18.02 5.33 -20.88
N LEU A 128 18.61 4.56 -19.97
CA LEU A 128 18.50 4.82 -18.53
C LEU A 128 19.17 6.14 -18.12
N ILE A 129 20.25 6.55 -18.80
CA ILE A 129 20.86 7.87 -18.62
C ILE A 129 19.90 8.98 -19.05
N HIS A 130 19.28 8.86 -20.24
CA HIS A 130 18.27 9.80 -20.70
C HIS A 130 17.08 9.86 -19.73
N LEU A 131 16.57 8.71 -19.30
CA LEU A 131 15.48 8.62 -18.33
C LEU A 131 15.82 9.34 -17.03
N ARG A 132 17.01 9.10 -16.48
CA ARG A 132 17.51 9.79 -15.28
C ARG A 132 17.52 11.31 -15.47
N ASN A 133 17.95 11.81 -16.63
CA ASN A 133 18.02 13.24 -16.91
C ASN A 133 16.61 13.85 -17.10
N MET A 134 15.65 13.08 -17.60
CA MET A 134 14.27 13.52 -17.83
C MET A 134 13.35 13.34 -16.62
N CYS A 135 13.75 12.54 -15.63
CA CYS A 135 12.92 12.19 -14.48
C CYS A 135 13.53 12.69 -13.15
N PRO A 136 12.98 13.75 -12.54
CA PRO A 136 13.52 14.33 -11.31
C PRO A 136 13.71 13.32 -10.18
N ILE A 137 12.77 12.38 -9.99
CA ILE A 137 12.81 11.44 -8.86
C ILE A 137 13.98 10.45 -8.92
N LEU A 138 14.53 10.19 -10.12
CA LEU A 138 15.70 9.33 -10.31
C LEU A 138 17.02 10.04 -10.02
N ARG A 139 16.95 11.32 -9.65
CA ARG A 139 18.08 12.14 -9.20
C ARG A 139 17.98 12.51 -7.73
N LEU A 140 16.99 11.97 -7.01
CA LEU A 140 16.75 12.31 -5.61
C LEU A 140 17.46 11.38 -4.65
N CYS A 141 17.87 11.95 -3.54
CA CYS A 141 18.43 11.27 -2.39
C CYS A 141 17.96 11.96 -1.10
N ILE A 142 18.03 11.23 0.01
CA ILE A 142 17.79 11.79 1.34
C ILE A 142 19.11 11.78 2.11
N VAL A 143 19.53 12.97 2.54
CA VAL A 143 20.82 13.19 3.18
C VAL A 143 20.58 13.82 4.56
N PRO A 144 21.24 13.31 5.62
CA PRO A 144 21.26 13.97 6.91
C PRO A 144 21.89 15.35 6.82
N ARG A 145 21.24 16.39 7.35
CA ARG A 145 21.80 17.74 7.46
C ARG A 145 21.42 18.33 8.81
N SER A 146 22.43 18.56 9.65
CA SER A 146 22.26 18.93 11.06
C SER A 146 21.53 17.84 11.84
N ASP A 147 20.32 18.11 12.32
CA ASP A 147 19.49 17.23 13.14
C ASP A 147 18.30 16.62 12.38
N GLN A 148 18.20 16.85 11.07
CA GLN A 148 17.04 16.45 10.25
C GLN A 148 17.46 15.85 8.90
N LEU A 149 16.54 15.08 8.30
CA LEU A 149 16.70 14.54 6.95
C LEU A 149 16.27 15.55 5.89
N TRP A 150 17.08 15.69 4.83
CA TRP A 150 16.82 16.60 3.72
C TRP A 150 16.74 15.86 2.41
N LEU A 151 15.79 16.28 1.57
CA LEU A 151 15.74 15.91 0.17
C LEU A 151 16.79 16.73 -0.61
N ALA A 152 17.61 16.04 -1.38
CA ALA A 152 18.62 16.63 -2.24
C ALA A 152 18.60 15.97 -3.63
N GLU A 153 19.05 16.73 -4.63
CA GLU A 153 19.21 16.28 -6.01
C GLU A 153 20.71 16.09 -6.33
N VAL A 154 21.05 15.01 -7.03
CA VAL A 154 22.38 14.77 -7.60
C VAL A 154 22.25 14.68 -9.11
N LYS A 155 22.99 15.54 -9.82
CA LYS A 155 22.94 15.59 -11.28
C LYS A 155 23.46 14.29 -11.91
N ASP A 156 24.61 13.82 -11.45
CA ASP A 156 25.27 12.61 -11.93
C ASP A 156 25.15 11.48 -10.90
N MET A 157 23.90 11.11 -10.66
CA MET A 157 23.56 9.99 -9.80
C MET A 157 23.99 8.66 -10.46
N ASP A 158 24.64 7.79 -9.69
CA ASP A 158 25.14 6.52 -10.21
C ASP A 158 23.97 5.62 -10.56
N LEU A 159 24.08 4.96 -11.71
CA LEU A 159 23.12 3.98 -12.18
C LEU A 159 23.62 2.58 -11.83
N ASP A 160 22.94 1.90 -10.91
CA ASP A 160 23.14 0.45 -10.73
C ASP A 160 22.30 -0.30 -11.77
N PHE A 161 22.92 -0.55 -12.92
CA PHE A 161 22.33 -1.28 -14.03
C PHE A 161 23.16 -2.51 -14.39
N LYS A 162 22.46 -3.64 -14.61
CA LYS A 162 23.02 -4.87 -15.16
C LYS A 162 22.06 -5.54 -16.14
N MET A 163 22.61 -6.09 -17.21
CA MET A 163 21.94 -7.05 -18.07
C MET A 163 22.26 -8.46 -17.55
N GLU A 164 21.28 -9.10 -16.93
CA GLU A 164 21.44 -10.39 -16.26
C GLU A 164 21.15 -11.52 -17.25
N CYS A 165 22.10 -11.74 -18.16
CA CYS A 165 22.01 -12.82 -19.12
C CYS A 165 22.01 -14.18 -18.39
N GLU A 166 21.15 -15.11 -18.85
CA GLU A 166 21.13 -16.51 -18.41
C GLU A 166 20.64 -16.78 -16.98
N LYS A 167 20.14 -15.75 -16.28
CA LYS A 167 19.59 -15.93 -14.93
C LYS A 167 18.10 -16.22 -14.94
N ASN A 168 17.65 -17.01 -13.96
CA ASN A 168 16.24 -17.18 -13.70
C ASN A 168 15.66 -15.87 -13.16
N ILE A 169 14.50 -15.46 -13.67
CA ILE A 169 13.88 -14.19 -13.28
C ILE A 169 13.54 -14.12 -11.78
N ASN A 170 13.12 -15.23 -11.17
CA ASN A 170 12.81 -15.29 -9.75
C ASN A 170 14.07 -15.12 -8.89
N GLU A 171 15.20 -15.68 -9.31
CA GLU A 171 16.49 -15.48 -8.62
C GLU A 171 16.92 -14.01 -8.67
N VAL A 172 16.68 -13.32 -9.80
CA VAL A 172 16.96 -11.88 -9.90
C VAL A 172 16.04 -11.07 -8.98
N VAL A 173 14.74 -11.41 -8.94
CA VAL A 173 13.74 -10.81 -8.04
C VAL A 173 14.17 -10.96 -6.57
N ASP A 174 14.49 -12.19 -6.15
CA ASP A 174 14.87 -12.51 -4.77
C ASP A 174 16.18 -11.82 -4.39
N ASN A 175 17.18 -11.84 -5.29
CA ASN A 175 18.44 -11.13 -5.05
C ASN A 175 18.21 -9.62 -4.90
N MET A 176 17.42 -9.00 -5.78
CA MET A 176 17.09 -7.57 -5.69
C MET A 176 16.35 -7.23 -4.38
N ALA A 177 15.41 -8.09 -3.97
CA ALA A 177 14.69 -7.93 -2.70
C ALA A 177 15.61 -8.03 -1.48
N ASN A 178 16.58 -8.94 -1.51
CA ASN A 178 17.51 -9.16 -0.40
C ASN A 178 18.64 -8.11 -0.34
N THR A 179 19.10 -7.60 -1.48
CA THR A 179 20.13 -6.56 -1.52
C THR A 179 19.55 -5.17 -1.28
N GLY A 180 18.36 -4.85 -1.76
CA GLY A 180 17.76 -3.53 -1.62
C GLY A 180 18.68 -2.41 -2.12
N PHE A 181 18.67 -1.26 -1.45
CA PHE A 181 19.45 -0.05 -1.81
C PHE A 181 20.76 0.08 -1.03
N ASP A 182 21.73 -0.81 -1.25
CA ASP A 182 22.98 -0.81 -0.47
C ASP A 182 23.86 0.44 -0.71
N ASN A 183 23.99 0.91 -1.97
CA ASN A 183 24.78 2.10 -2.33
C ASN A 183 24.19 2.90 -3.52
N SER A 184 22.97 2.60 -3.94
CA SER A 184 22.36 3.19 -5.12
C SER A 184 20.96 3.67 -4.81
N THR A 185 20.60 4.82 -5.38
CA THR A 185 19.29 5.46 -5.21
C THR A 185 18.22 4.85 -6.11
N TRP A 186 18.61 4.06 -7.10
CA TRP A 186 17.70 3.25 -7.91
C TRP A 186 18.50 2.18 -8.64
N ILE A 187 17.85 1.06 -8.91
CA ILE A 187 18.47 -0.15 -9.47
C ILE A 187 17.63 -0.64 -10.63
N VAL A 188 18.28 -1.03 -11.73
CA VAL A 188 17.62 -1.65 -12.86
C VAL A 188 18.31 -2.95 -13.20
N ARG A 189 17.53 -4.01 -13.41
CA ARG A 189 17.98 -5.27 -14.00
C ARG A 189 17.16 -5.54 -15.26
N VAL A 190 17.85 -5.93 -16.32
CA VAL A 190 17.21 -6.38 -17.56
C VAL A 190 17.58 -7.84 -17.76
N VAL A 191 16.57 -8.69 -17.91
CA VAL A 191 16.72 -10.12 -18.17
C VAL A 191 16.15 -10.40 -19.56
N PRO A 192 17.02 -10.64 -20.56
CA PRO A 192 16.57 -11.06 -21.89
C PRO A 192 15.93 -12.44 -21.81
N GLU A 193 14.76 -12.59 -22.40
CA GLU A 193 14.08 -13.89 -22.45
C GLU A 193 14.73 -14.79 -23.49
N LYS A 194 14.89 -16.07 -23.15
CA LYS A 194 15.45 -17.10 -24.05
C LYS A 194 14.37 -18.08 -24.46
N GLY A 195 14.29 -18.39 -25.76
CA GLY A 195 13.40 -19.42 -26.29
C GLY A 195 12.00 -18.90 -26.65
N GLU A 196 11.02 -19.80 -26.68
CA GLU A 196 9.63 -19.46 -27.00
C GLU A 196 8.95 -18.75 -25.82
N TYR A 197 8.94 -17.43 -25.86
CA TYR A 197 8.16 -16.62 -24.92
C TYR A 197 6.69 -16.56 -25.34
N HIS A 198 5.78 -16.82 -24.39
CA HIS A 198 4.36 -16.58 -24.60
C HIS A 198 4.02 -15.12 -24.26
N CYS A 199 3.87 -14.29 -25.29
CA CYS A 199 3.49 -12.90 -25.11
C CYS A 199 2.03 -12.81 -24.63
N ALA A 200 1.80 -12.09 -23.52
CA ALA A 200 0.45 -11.81 -23.01
C ALA A 200 -0.42 -11.00 -23.99
N VAL A 201 0.17 -10.46 -25.06
CA VAL A 201 -0.52 -9.75 -26.13
C VAL A 201 -0.23 -10.48 -27.46
N PRO A 202 -1.07 -11.45 -27.86
CA PRO A 202 -0.82 -12.30 -29.03
C PRO A 202 -0.63 -11.52 -30.34
N GLU A 203 -1.32 -10.38 -30.47
CA GLU A 203 -1.27 -9.51 -31.66
C GLU A 203 0.13 -8.99 -31.97
N VAL A 204 0.99 -8.84 -30.95
CA VAL A 204 2.34 -8.26 -31.13
C VAL A 204 3.44 -9.32 -31.17
N GLN A 205 3.17 -10.56 -30.73
CA GLN A 205 4.17 -11.63 -30.63
C GLN A 205 4.91 -11.86 -31.96
N ASN A 206 4.19 -11.89 -33.08
CA ASN A 206 4.76 -12.11 -34.41
C ASN A 206 5.55 -10.91 -34.95
N THR A 207 5.33 -9.70 -34.42
CA THR A 207 5.95 -8.46 -34.94
C THR A 207 7.07 -7.93 -34.06
N LEU A 208 7.16 -8.40 -32.81
CA LEU A 208 8.12 -7.99 -31.79
C LEU A 208 8.73 -9.24 -31.12
N PRO A 209 9.63 -9.98 -31.82
CA PRO A 209 10.07 -11.32 -31.39
C PRO A 209 11.10 -11.32 -30.24
N TYR A 210 11.66 -10.16 -29.87
CA TYR A 210 12.65 -10.07 -28.80
C TYR A 210 12.00 -9.59 -27.50
N HIS A 211 12.14 -10.35 -26.42
CA HIS A 211 11.49 -10.04 -25.14
C HIS A 211 12.50 -9.79 -24.02
N TYR A 212 12.20 -8.81 -23.17
CA TYR A 212 13.06 -8.39 -22.07
C TYR A 212 12.22 -8.14 -20.82
N HIS A 213 12.56 -8.78 -19.72
CA HIS A 213 12.01 -8.47 -18.41
C HIS A 213 12.82 -7.36 -17.77
N ILE A 214 12.17 -6.28 -17.37
CA ILE A 214 12.78 -5.11 -16.74
C ILE A 214 12.26 -5.00 -15.32
N LEU A 215 13.17 -5.13 -14.37
CA LEU A 215 12.96 -4.96 -12.94
C LEU A 215 13.52 -3.61 -12.51
N GLN A 216 12.71 -2.82 -11.82
CA GLN A 216 13.13 -1.51 -11.31
C GLN A 216 12.94 -1.46 -9.80
N LEU A 217 13.96 -1.03 -9.06
CA LEU A 217 13.80 -0.62 -7.67
C LEU A 217 14.05 0.89 -7.59
N ILE A 218 13.03 1.62 -7.16
CA ILE A 218 13.11 3.05 -6.86
C ILE A 218 12.59 3.20 -5.42
N PRO A 219 13.32 3.91 -4.53
CA PRO A 219 12.92 4.08 -3.16
C PRO A 219 11.51 4.65 -3.06
N HIS A 220 10.66 4.01 -2.27
CA HIS A 220 9.29 4.48 -2.05
C HIS A 220 9.22 5.88 -1.41
N SER A 221 10.33 6.40 -0.87
CA SER A 221 10.42 7.79 -0.44
C SER A 221 10.28 8.79 -1.60
N PHE A 222 10.51 8.37 -2.85
CA PHE A 222 10.51 9.26 -4.01
C PHE A 222 9.38 8.97 -5.00
N ALA A 223 8.78 7.79 -4.94
CA ALA A 223 7.77 7.36 -5.89
C ALA A 223 6.68 6.49 -5.25
N ASP A 224 5.45 6.77 -5.65
CA ASP A 224 4.32 5.87 -5.49
C ASP A 224 4.01 5.14 -6.81
N GLY A 225 3.00 4.26 -6.80
CA GLY A 225 2.63 3.47 -7.98
C GLY A 225 2.37 4.32 -9.23
N ALA A 226 1.71 5.47 -9.09
CA ALA A 226 1.45 6.36 -10.24
C ALA A 226 2.75 6.96 -10.80
N GLY A 227 3.66 7.41 -9.93
CA GLY A 227 4.98 7.87 -10.34
C GLY A 227 5.79 6.79 -11.07
N LEU A 228 5.76 5.55 -10.56
CA LEU A 228 6.45 4.41 -11.16
C LEU A 228 5.91 4.06 -12.55
N VAL A 229 4.60 4.18 -12.77
CA VAL A 229 3.98 3.99 -14.10
C VAL A 229 4.49 5.05 -15.09
N LEU A 230 4.60 6.31 -14.68
CA LEU A 230 5.12 7.38 -15.55
C LEU A 230 6.58 7.15 -15.96
N VAL A 231 7.43 6.77 -15.00
CA VAL A 231 8.83 6.41 -15.26
C VAL A 231 8.89 5.27 -16.28
N SER A 232 8.12 4.23 -16.02
CA SER A 232 8.11 3.00 -16.81
C SER A 232 7.61 3.22 -18.24
N ARG A 233 6.55 4.02 -18.42
CA ARG A 233 6.11 4.49 -19.75
C ARG A 233 7.23 5.22 -20.46
N LYS A 234 7.90 6.15 -19.79
CA LYS A 234 8.93 6.97 -20.44
C LYS A 234 10.11 6.13 -20.91
N MET A 235 10.51 5.10 -20.18
CA MET A 235 11.56 4.18 -20.64
C MET A 235 11.23 3.61 -22.02
N CYS A 236 9.98 3.19 -22.21
CA CYS A 236 9.53 2.62 -23.47
C CYS A 236 9.51 3.68 -24.59
N ASP A 237 9.04 4.89 -24.29
CA ASP A 237 9.06 6.02 -25.25
C ASP A 237 10.48 6.40 -25.68
N ILE A 238 11.45 6.43 -24.75
CA ILE A 238 12.85 6.74 -25.06
C ILE A 238 13.46 5.64 -25.93
N LEU A 239 13.26 4.36 -25.57
CA LEU A 239 13.75 3.25 -26.40
C LEU A 239 13.14 3.28 -27.79
N GLU A 240 11.84 3.54 -27.92
CA GLU A 240 11.16 3.66 -29.22
C GLU A 240 11.81 4.74 -30.08
N ASP A 241 12.07 5.93 -29.53
CA ASP A 241 12.69 7.02 -30.26
C ASP A 241 14.16 6.73 -30.59
N MET A 242 14.94 6.12 -29.68
CA MET A 242 16.32 5.70 -29.94
C MET A 242 16.41 4.68 -31.07
N LEU A 243 15.55 3.65 -31.04
CA LEU A 243 15.50 2.61 -32.08
C LEU A 243 15.03 3.15 -33.43
N ALA A 244 14.19 4.20 -33.42
CA ALA A 244 13.79 4.92 -34.62
C ALA A 244 14.84 5.92 -35.14
N GLY A 245 15.98 6.07 -34.45
CA GLY A 245 17.03 7.05 -34.82
C GLY A 245 16.63 8.51 -34.58
N LYS A 246 15.66 8.76 -33.70
CA LYS A 246 15.21 10.12 -33.37
C LYS A 246 16.07 10.71 -32.24
N PRO A 247 16.32 12.02 -32.26
CA PRO A 247 17.06 12.67 -31.19
C PRO A 247 16.26 12.68 -29.88
N ILE A 248 16.94 12.42 -28.76
CA ILE A 248 16.36 12.50 -27.41
C ILE A 248 16.66 13.86 -26.81
N ASN A 249 15.62 14.54 -26.29
CA ASN A 249 15.76 15.85 -25.63
C ASN A 249 15.62 15.72 -24.11
N ASP A 250 16.75 15.60 -23.41
CA ASP A 250 16.82 15.48 -21.95
C ASP A 250 16.25 16.69 -21.18
N LYS A 251 16.05 17.83 -21.85
CA LYS A 251 15.52 19.04 -21.21
C LYS A 251 14.01 18.93 -20.93
N VAL A 252 13.30 18.03 -21.61
CA VAL A 252 11.86 17.84 -21.42
C VAL A 252 11.62 16.88 -20.26
N GLN A 253 11.19 17.40 -19.11
CA GLN A 253 10.93 16.57 -17.93
C GLN A 253 9.59 15.83 -18.04
N ILE A 254 9.50 14.61 -17.48
CA ILE A 254 8.31 13.74 -17.55
C ILE A 254 7.31 13.95 -16.41
N GLY A 255 7.52 15.00 -15.63
CA GLY A 255 6.68 15.41 -14.53
C GLY A 255 7.43 16.33 -13.59
N GLU A 256 6.77 16.69 -12.51
CA GLU A 256 7.21 17.76 -11.62
C GLU A 256 7.37 17.22 -10.21
N LEU A 257 8.57 17.35 -9.66
CA LEU A 257 8.76 17.19 -8.23
C LEU A 257 8.06 18.35 -7.52
N ARG A 258 6.95 18.06 -6.84
CA ARG A 258 6.17 19.09 -6.17
C ARG A 258 6.59 19.22 -4.71
N LYS A 259 6.63 20.47 -4.23
CA LYS A 259 6.87 20.79 -2.80
C LYS A 259 5.74 20.33 -1.88
N CYS A 260 4.64 19.81 -2.44
CA CYS A 260 3.45 19.37 -1.72
C CYS A 260 2.78 20.48 -0.88
N ASP A 261 3.01 21.76 -1.21
CA ASP A 261 2.50 22.92 -0.46
C ASP A 261 0.98 22.89 -0.31
N GLU A 262 0.24 22.47 -1.35
CA GLU A 262 -1.22 22.30 -1.29
C GLU A 262 -1.64 21.27 -0.24
N LEU A 263 -0.96 20.12 -0.20
CA LEU A 263 -1.21 19.07 0.78
C LEU A 263 -0.81 19.50 2.19
N ILE A 264 0.34 20.15 2.34
CA ILE A 264 0.82 20.70 3.62
C ILE A 264 -0.20 21.70 4.18
N ARG A 265 -0.65 22.64 3.35
CA ARG A 265 -1.67 23.63 3.73
C ARG A 265 -2.98 22.96 4.13
N LYS A 266 -3.42 21.96 3.36
CA LYS A 266 -4.64 21.21 3.67
C LYS A 266 -4.52 20.44 4.98
N LYS A 267 -3.40 19.76 5.22
CA LYS A 267 -3.12 19.08 6.49
C LYS A 267 -3.09 20.06 7.67
N ALA A 268 -2.50 21.24 7.50
CA ALA A 268 -2.49 22.28 8.53
C ALA A 268 -3.90 22.79 8.87
N LEU A 269 -4.75 22.99 7.86
CA LEU A 269 -6.16 23.38 8.06
C LEU A 269 -6.95 22.29 8.79
N ILE A 270 -6.80 21.02 8.39
CA ILE A 270 -7.46 19.89 9.08
C ILE A 270 -6.97 19.79 10.53
N LYS A 271 -5.66 19.89 10.77
CA LYS A 271 -5.10 19.86 12.11
C LYS A 271 -5.66 20.98 12.98
N LYS A 272 -5.70 22.21 12.46
CA LYS A 272 -6.30 23.35 13.16
C LYS A 272 -7.77 23.08 13.50
N TYR A 273 -8.55 22.62 12.53
CA TYR A 273 -9.96 22.27 12.74
C TYR A 273 -10.15 21.24 13.85
N LEU A 274 -9.35 20.17 13.88
CA LEU A 274 -9.41 19.15 14.93
C LEU A 274 -9.04 19.70 16.32
N VAL A 275 -8.01 20.56 16.40
CA VAL A 275 -7.61 21.22 17.66
C VAL A 275 -8.71 22.16 18.17
N ASP A 276 -9.32 22.91 17.26
CA ASP A 276 -10.41 23.85 17.59
C ASP A 276 -11.73 23.13 17.92
N ASN A 277 -11.85 21.82 17.61
CA ASN A 277 -13.06 21.01 17.81
C ASN A 277 -12.74 19.66 18.50
N PRO A 278 -12.44 19.67 19.81
CA PRO A 278 -11.95 18.49 20.52
C PRO A 278 -12.93 17.30 20.53
N GLU A 279 -14.25 17.54 20.54
CA GLU A 279 -15.26 16.46 20.44
C GLU A 279 -15.16 15.71 19.11
N ILE A 280 -14.84 16.41 18.03
CA ILE A 280 -14.63 15.80 16.71
C ILE A 280 -13.32 15.01 16.70
N LEU A 281 -12.27 15.57 17.30
CA LEU A 281 -10.99 14.87 17.45
C LEU A 281 -11.16 13.57 18.24
N GLU A 282 -11.86 13.60 19.38
CA GLU A 282 -12.13 12.41 20.20
C GLU A 282 -12.91 11.36 19.41
N LYS A 283 -13.99 11.76 18.72
CA LYS A 283 -14.79 10.85 17.89
C LYS A 283 -13.97 10.21 16.76
N GLU A 284 -13.16 10.98 16.05
CA GLU A 284 -12.34 10.44 14.96
C GLU A 284 -11.14 9.63 15.48
N GLN A 285 -10.63 9.95 16.67
CA GLN A 285 -9.64 9.13 17.38
C GLN A 285 -10.22 7.77 17.79
N GLU A 286 -11.43 7.73 18.35
CA GLU A 286 -12.11 6.48 18.70
C GLU A 286 -12.30 5.59 17.46
N LYS A 287 -12.77 6.17 16.35
CA LYS A 287 -12.88 5.44 15.07
C LYS A 287 -11.53 4.91 14.59
N LEU A 288 -10.46 5.70 14.70
CA LEU A 288 -9.12 5.27 14.30
C LEU A 288 -8.63 4.08 15.14
N ILE A 289 -8.80 4.16 16.47
CA ILE A 289 -8.41 3.10 17.42
C ILE A 289 -9.16 1.80 17.15
N GLN A 290 -10.42 1.86 16.73
CA GLN A 290 -11.18 0.65 16.33
C GLN A 290 -10.57 -0.07 15.11
N THR A 291 -9.70 0.58 14.35
CA THR A 291 -8.94 -0.02 13.24
C THR A 291 -7.59 -0.59 13.66
N ILE A 292 -7.22 -0.50 14.94
CA ILE A 292 -5.96 -1.02 15.48
C ILE A 292 -6.29 -2.26 16.29
N LYS A 293 -5.97 -3.43 15.74
CA LYS A 293 -6.22 -4.71 16.40
C LYS A 293 -5.26 -5.78 15.93
N ASN A 294 -5.19 -6.86 16.70
CA ASN A 294 -4.50 -8.07 16.26
C ASN A 294 -5.26 -8.66 15.06
N PRO A 295 -4.54 -9.11 14.02
CA PRO A 295 -5.16 -9.73 12.86
C PRO A 295 -5.86 -11.04 13.20
N ILE A 296 -7.04 -11.26 12.62
CA ILE A 296 -7.88 -12.42 12.92
C ILE A 296 -7.25 -13.74 12.45
N LEU A 297 -6.43 -13.70 11.39
CA LEU A 297 -5.67 -14.88 10.96
C LEU A 297 -4.67 -15.35 12.01
N ASN A 298 -4.15 -14.45 12.85
CA ASN A 298 -3.21 -14.81 13.92
C ASN A 298 -3.93 -15.47 15.11
N GLU A 299 -5.26 -15.36 15.19
CA GLU A 299 -6.07 -16.12 16.15
C GLU A 299 -6.32 -17.55 15.67
N ALA A 300 -6.44 -17.74 14.34
CA ALA A 300 -6.72 -19.03 13.72
C ALA A 300 -5.47 -19.88 13.45
N PHE A 301 -4.34 -19.24 13.12
CA PHE A 301 -3.12 -19.92 12.71
C PHE A 301 -1.92 -19.45 13.52
N SER A 302 -1.10 -20.40 13.96
CA SER A 302 0.17 -20.08 14.60
C SER A 302 1.16 -19.51 13.57
N PRO A 303 1.90 -18.43 13.92
CA PRO A 303 2.93 -17.89 13.04
C PRO A 303 3.97 -18.97 12.67
N PRO A 304 4.38 -19.05 11.39
CA PRO A 304 5.40 -20.01 10.97
C PRO A 304 6.74 -19.75 11.64
N ASN A 305 7.49 -20.82 11.93
CA ASN A 305 8.88 -20.70 12.34
C ASN A 305 9.76 -20.60 11.09
N VAL A 306 10.40 -19.45 10.89
CA VAL A 306 11.29 -19.19 9.74
C VAL A 306 12.64 -18.69 10.22
N ASP A 307 13.71 -19.11 9.55
CA ASP A 307 15.08 -18.68 9.87
C ASP A 307 15.28 -17.19 9.56
N PHE A 308 14.62 -16.71 8.51
CA PHE A 308 14.71 -15.33 8.04
C PHE A 308 13.33 -14.80 7.67
N VAL A 309 12.99 -13.62 8.19
CA VAL A 309 11.77 -12.90 7.85
C VAL A 309 11.95 -12.29 6.46
N THR A 310 11.05 -12.61 5.53
CA THR A 310 11.01 -11.99 4.20
C THR A 310 9.57 -11.73 3.76
N THR A 311 9.39 -11.14 2.58
CA THR A 311 8.09 -11.01 1.92
C THR A 311 8.05 -11.90 0.69
N ASN A 312 7.06 -12.80 0.63
CA ASN A 312 6.76 -13.55 -0.57
C ASN A 312 5.61 -12.91 -1.34
N ASN A 313 5.58 -13.10 -2.66
CA ASN A 313 4.54 -12.59 -3.55
C ASN A 313 3.83 -13.76 -4.25
N LEU A 314 2.51 -13.83 -4.14
CA LEU A 314 1.66 -14.70 -4.96
C LEU A 314 0.97 -13.85 -6.00
N ILE A 315 1.23 -14.13 -7.26
CA ILE A 315 0.69 -13.40 -8.41
C ILE A 315 -0.29 -14.32 -9.14
N ARG A 316 -1.48 -13.79 -9.45
CA ARG A 316 -2.51 -14.48 -10.22
C ARG A 316 -3.12 -13.54 -11.24
N SER A 317 -3.23 -14.01 -12.48
CA SER A 317 -4.04 -13.34 -13.49
C SER A 317 -5.51 -13.71 -13.29
N ILE A 318 -6.38 -12.71 -13.35
CA ILE A 318 -7.83 -12.87 -13.38
C ILE A 318 -8.24 -12.89 -14.85
N ASP A 319 -8.98 -13.92 -15.25
CA ASP A 319 -9.55 -14.00 -16.59
C ASP A 319 -10.39 -12.75 -16.93
N THR A 320 -10.17 -12.22 -18.13
CA THR A 320 -10.80 -10.99 -18.60
C THR A 320 -12.32 -11.08 -18.63
N SER A 321 -12.88 -12.23 -19.01
CA SER A 321 -14.33 -12.42 -19.09
C SER A 321 -14.96 -12.50 -17.70
N ILE A 322 -14.28 -13.18 -16.77
CA ILE A 322 -14.68 -13.25 -15.35
C ILE A 322 -14.65 -11.85 -14.74
N LEU A 323 -13.53 -11.13 -14.84
CA LEU A 323 -13.43 -9.80 -14.23
C LEU A 323 -14.43 -8.81 -14.85
N SER A 324 -14.65 -8.87 -16.16
CA SER A 324 -15.62 -8.01 -16.84
C SER A 324 -17.04 -8.26 -16.35
N SER A 325 -17.40 -9.53 -16.15
CA SER A 325 -18.68 -9.96 -15.58
C SER A 325 -18.82 -9.50 -14.12
N PHE A 326 -17.79 -9.72 -13.30
CA PHE A 326 -17.73 -9.21 -11.91
C PHE A 326 -17.89 -7.68 -11.84
N HIS A 327 -17.25 -6.94 -12.74
CA HIS A 327 -17.39 -5.49 -12.82
C HIS A 327 -18.82 -5.07 -13.16
N ALA A 328 -19.46 -5.74 -14.11
CA ALA A 328 -20.85 -5.51 -14.44
C ALA A 328 -21.78 -5.76 -13.24
N LYS A 329 -21.52 -6.84 -12.48
CA LYS A 329 -22.27 -7.13 -11.24
C LYS A 329 -22.05 -6.07 -10.16
N CYS A 330 -20.80 -5.66 -9.92
CA CYS A 330 -20.49 -4.55 -9.00
C CYS A 330 -21.28 -3.29 -9.37
N LYS A 331 -21.29 -2.93 -10.66
CA LYS A 331 -22.07 -1.78 -11.16
C LYS A 331 -23.56 -1.95 -10.91
N SER A 332 -24.13 -3.14 -11.17
CA SER A 332 -25.55 -3.42 -10.93
C SER A 332 -25.94 -3.35 -9.45
N ALA A 333 -25.02 -3.71 -8.55
CA ALA A 333 -25.18 -3.59 -7.10
C ALA A 333 -24.89 -2.18 -6.56
N GLY A 334 -24.55 -1.22 -7.42
CA GLY A 334 -24.26 0.17 -7.00
C GLY A 334 -22.91 0.36 -6.28
N VAL A 335 -22.00 -0.62 -6.38
CA VAL A 335 -20.69 -0.61 -5.73
C VAL A 335 -19.55 -0.43 -6.72
N THR A 336 -18.39 0.00 -6.22
CA THR A 336 -17.16 0.01 -7.02
C THR A 336 -16.51 -1.37 -7.07
N VAL A 337 -15.71 -1.65 -8.10
CA VAL A 337 -14.90 -2.88 -8.15
C VAL A 337 -13.98 -3.00 -6.94
N SER A 338 -13.38 -1.90 -6.47
CA SER A 338 -12.55 -1.92 -5.25
C SER A 338 -13.33 -2.44 -4.05
N SER A 339 -14.56 -1.97 -3.83
CA SER A 339 -15.39 -2.45 -2.72
C SER A 339 -15.83 -3.90 -2.89
N GLY A 340 -16.12 -4.34 -4.13
CA GLY A 340 -16.38 -5.74 -4.43
C GLY A 340 -15.18 -6.64 -4.14
N LEU A 341 -13.97 -6.21 -4.51
CA LEU A 341 -12.73 -6.95 -4.23
C LEU A 341 -12.40 -7.00 -2.73
N LEU A 342 -12.58 -5.89 -2.00
CA LEU A 342 -12.45 -5.88 -0.55
C LEU A 342 -13.45 -6.84 0.11
N ALA A 343 -14.69 -6.91 -0.39
CA ALA A 343 -15.67 -7.88 0.07
C ALA A 343 -15.22 -9.32 -0.21
N ALA A 344 -14.61 -9.59 -1.36
CA ALA A 344 -14.06 -10.90 -1.70
C ALA A 344 -12.89 -11.30 -0.78
N VAL A 345 -11.96 -10.37 -0.52
CA VAL A 345 -10.87 -10.58 0.46
C VAL A 345 -11.45 -10.86 1.85
N ASN A 346 -12.36 -10.02 2.35
CA ASN A 346 -12.95 -10.22 3.67
C ASN A 346 -13.71 -11.55 3.76
N THR A 347 -14.48 -11.90 2.73
CA THR A 347 -15.21 -13.18 2.66
C THR A 347 -14.24 -14.36 2.71
N SER A 348 -13.14 -14.32 1.95
CA SER A 348 -12.13 -15.38 1.97
C SER A 348 -11.50 -15.57 3.35
N ILE A 349 -11.15 -14.47 4.03
CA ILE A 349 -10.57 -14.52 5.38
C ILE A 349 -11.57 -15.12 6.36
N VAL A 350 -12.83 -14.66 6.35
CA VAL A 350 -13.90 -15.19 7.23
C VAL A 350 -14.08 -16.69 7.03
N GLU A 351 -14.16 -17.16 5.78
CA GLU A 351 -14.35 -18.59 5.53
C GLU A 351 -13.15 -19.40 6.01
N ILE A 352 -11.92 -18.91 5.82
CA ILE A 352 -10.71 -19.63 6.23
C ILE A 352 -10.62 -19.72 7.75
N VAL A 353 -10.89 -18.64 8.49
CA VAL A 353 -10.85 -18.68 9.96
C VAL A 353 -11.99 -19.54 10.53
N ARG A 354 -13.15 -19.56 9.85
CA ARG A 354 -14.26 -20.45 10.21
C ARG A 354 -13.91 -21.91 10.03
N ASP A 355 -13.28 -22.26 8.91
CA ASP A 355 -12.84 -23.63 8.64
C ASP A 355 -11.75 -24.07 9.64
N ALA A 356 -10.97 -23.13 10.16
CA ALA A 356 -10.03 -23.35 11.26
C ALA A 356 -10.69 -23.45 12.65
N GLY A 357 -12.03 -23.34 12.74
CA GLY A 357 -12.79 -23.52 13.98
C GLY A 357 -13.09 -22.24 14.76
N ILE A 358 -12.73 -21.05 14.25
CA ILE A 358 -13.10 -19.79 14.87
C ILE A 358 -14.55 -19.45 14.50
N VAL A 359 -15.47 -19.61 15.45
CA VAL A 359 -16.90 -19.32 15.27
C VAL A 359 -17.29 -18.06 16.03
N GLN A 360 -17.64 -17.02 15.29
CA GLN A 360 -18.10 -15.73 15.79
C GLN A 360 -19.36 -15.30 15.00
N ASP A 361 -20.20 -14.47 15.60
CA ASP A 361 -21.34 -13.86 14.90
C ASP A 361 -20.86 -12.84 13.86
N PHE A 362 -19.85 -12.05 14.23
CA PHE A 362 -19.20 -11.04 13.42
C PHE A 362 -17.69 -11.19 13.51
N TYR A 363 -17.00 -11.09 12.38
CA TYR A 363 -15.54 -11.24 12.28
C TYR A 363 -14.94 -9.86 12.08
N PRO A 364 -14.34 -9.25 13.11
CA PRO A 364 -13.81 -7.91 12.97
C PRO A 364 -12.56 -7.94 12.08
N ILE A 365 -12.62 -7.39 10.87
CA ILE A 365 -11.48 -7.26 9.95
C ILE A 365 -11.07 -5.79 9.83
N SER A 366 -9.79 -5.45 10.02
CA SER A 366 -9.26 -4.11 9.76
C SER A 366 -8.23 -4.12 8.66
N PHE A 367 -8.31 -3.12 7.80
CA PHE A 367 -7.43 -2.98 6.66
C PHE A 367 -7.12 -1.51 6.37
N SER A 368 -6.11 -1.28 5.54
CA SER A 368 -5.75 0.05 5.03
C SER A 368 -5.84 0.05 3.51
N GLN A 369 -6.57 1.00 2.93
CA GLN A 369 -6.56 1.24 1.49
C GLN A 369 -5.53 2.31 1.13
N ASN A 370 -4.69 2.05 0.13
CA ASN A 370 -3.77 3.05 -0.40
C ASN A 370 -4.53 4.04 -1.30
N VAL A 371 -4.54 5.32 -0.91
CA VAL A 371 -5.25 6.40 -1.62
C VAL A 371 -4.24 7.36 -2.25
N ASP A 372 -4.41 7.61 -3.55
CA ASP A 372 -3.65 8.64 -4.27
C ASP A 372 -4.01 10.04 -3.77
N LEU A 373 -3.02 10.75 -3.21
CA LEU A 373 -3.16 12.09 -2.67
C LEU A 373 -3.24 13.17 -3.75
N ARG A 374 -2.92 12.85 -5.00
CA ARG A 374 -3.10 13.78 -6.14
C ARG A 374 -4.54 14.25 -6.27
N ARG A 375 -5.51 13.49 -5.78
CA ARG A 375 -6.93 13.88 -5.71
C ARG A 375 -7.20 15.17 -4.92
N TYR A 376 -6.26 15.57 -4.06
CA TYR A 376 -6.37 16.78 -3.25
C TYR A 376 -5.61 17.97 -3.83
N MET A 377 -4.97 17.79 -4.99
CA MET A 377 -4.23 18.83 -5.70
C MET A 377 -5.10 19.43 -6.81
N LYS A 378 -5.02 20.76 -6.99
CA LYS A 378 -5.83 21.46 -7.99
C LYS A 378 -5.18 21.52 -9.37
N VAL A 379 -3.85 21.64 -9.44
CA VAL A 379 -3.13 21.94 -10.68
C VAL A 379 -2.34 20.72 -11.15
N ASN A 380 -2.56 20.28 -12.39
CA ASN A 380 -1.84 19.17 -13.06
C ASN A 380 -1.51 17.97 -12.16
N PRO A 381 -2.49 17.41 -11.42
CA PRO A 381 -2.24 16.37 -10.41
C PRO A 381 -1.52 15.15 -11.00
N GLN A 382 -1.84 14.78 -12.24
CA GLN A 382 -1.31 13.58 -12.90
C GLN A 382 0.19 13.62 -13.17
N MET A 383 0.80 14.81 -13.28
CA MET A 383 2.23 14.97 -13.53
C MET A 383 3.04 15.13 -12.24
N ALA A 384 2.38 15.19 -11.08
CA ALA A 384 3.05 15.33 -9.80
C ALA A 384 3.78 14.03 -9.45
N MET A 385 5.08 14.16 -9.17
CA MET A 385 5.92 13.06 -8.70
C MET A 385 6.30 13.23 -7.23
N GLY A 386 6.49 12.11 -6.56
CA GLY A 386 6.80 12.01 -5.15
C GLY A 386 6.09 10.83 -4.51
N MET A 387 6.26 10.69 -3.19
CA MET A 387 5.47 9.75 -2.38
C MET A 387 4.10 10.37 -2.08
N LEU A 388 3.15 10.25 -3.02
CA LEU A 388 1.84 10.89 -2.98
C LEU A 388 0.72 9.88 -2.69
N VAL A 389 0.93 9.00 -1.72
CA VAL A 389 -0.05 8.02 -1.25
C VAL A 389 -0.26 8.14 0.24
N SER A 390 -1.46 7.85 0.72
CA SER A 390 -1.77 7.75 2.14
C SER A 390 -2.70 6.56 2.40
N GLY A 391 -2.54 5.94 3.57
CA GLY A 391 -3.43 4.88 4.02
C GLY A 391 -4.77 5.44 4.51
N MET A 392 -5.86 4.88 4.00
CA MET A 392 -7.20 5.06 4.52
C MET A 392 -7.58 3.83 5.35
N GLN A 393 -7.57 4.00 6.65
CA GLN A 393 -7.80 2.96 7.64
C GLN A 393 -9.29 2.70 7.82
N GLN A 394 -9.67 1.41 7.81
CA GLN A 394 -11.04 0.96 7.98
C GLN A 394 -11.10 -0.28 8.86
N ALA A 395 -12.27 -0.47 9.48
CA ALA A 395 -12.69 -1.71 10.10
C ALA A 395 -14.04 -2.10 9.50
N SER A 396 -14.26 -3.39 9.36
CA SER A 396 -15.53 -3.97 8.92
C SER A 396 -15.84 -5.20 9.77
N PHE A 397 -17.11 -5.55 9.83
CA PHE A 397 -17.62 -6.61 10.70
C PHE A 397 -18.52 -7.56 9.89
N PRO A 398 -17.99 -8.29 8.88
CA PRO A 398 -18.74 -9.30 8.15
C PRO A 398 -19.31 -10.37 9.10
N THR A 399 -20.49 -10.88 8.78
CA THR A 399 -21.11 -11.99 9.51
C THR A 399 -20.43 -13.32 9.16
N GLY A 400 -20.72 -14.38 9.92
CA GLY A 400 -20.33 -15.73 9.54
C GLY A 400 -20.90 -16.18 8.18
N ASN A 401 -22.01 -15.61 7.72
CA ASN A 401 -22.68 -15.95 6.45
C ASN A 401 -22.32 -15.00 5.30
N VAL A 402 -21.20 -14.28 5.41
CA VAL A 402 -20.80 -13.21 4.47
C VAL A 402 -20.81 -13.62 2.99
N ARG A 403 -20.59 -14.89 2.62
CA ARG A 403 -20.73 -15.34 1.21
C ARG A 403 -22.16 -15.20 0.67
N LYS A 404 -23.18 -15.45 1.49
CA LYS A 404 -24.59 -15.24 1.12
C LYS A 404 -24.92 -13.76 1.07
N GLU A 405 -24.40 -13.00 2.02
CA GLU A 405 -24.63 -11.56 2.21
C GLU A 405 -23.62 -10.68 1.42
N PHE A 406 -22.90 -11.28 0.47
CA PHE A 406 -21.73 -10.68 -0.17
C PHE A 406 -21.96 -9.25 -0.69
N TRP A 407 -23.08 -9.03 -1.38
CA TRP A 407 -23.39 -7.72 -1.97
C TRP A 407 -23.83 -6.68 -0.95
N GLU A 408 -24.46 -7.10 0.16
CA GLU A 408 -24.80 -6.21 1.26
C GLU A 408 -23.52 -5.73 1.96
N HIS A 409 -22.58 -6.65 2.21
CA HIS A 409 -21.26 -6.34 2.76
C HIS A 409 -20.46 -5.43 1.82
N ALA A 410 -20.41 -5.74 0.52
CA ALA A 410 -19.75 -4.89 -0.48
C ALA A 410 -20.38 -3.47 -0.54
N THR A 411 -21.70 -3.37 -0.37
CA THR A 411 -22.41 -2.09 -0.33
C THR A 411 -22.02 -1.28 0.89
N SER A 412 -21.96 -1.90 2.08
CA SER A 412 -21.47 -1.24 3.30
C SER A 412 -20.05 -0.70 3.11
N LEU A 413 -19.13 -1.53 2.60
CA LEU A 413 -17.74 -1.13 2.34
C LEU A 413 -17.66 0.04 1.35
N ASN A 414 -18.52 0.06 0.32
CA ASN A 414 -18.58 1.15 -0.66
C ASN A 414 -19.10 2.45 -0.06
N ILE A 415 -20.15 2.40 0.76
CA ILE A 415 -20.70 3.56 1.47
C ILE A 415 -19.62 4.16 2.39
N ASP A 416 -18.98 3.32 3.20
CA ASP A 416 -17.95 3.76 4.15
C ASP A 416 -16.74 4.36 3.42
N SER A 417 -16.26 3.70 2.36
CA SER A 417 -15.13 4.21 1.57
C SER A 417 -15.46 5.56 0.94
N ARG A 418 -16.65 5.72 0.37
CA ARG A 418 -17.08 7.01 -0.21
C ARG A 418 -17.20 8.10 0.86
N TYR A 419 -17.74 7.77 2.02
CA TYR A 419 -17.82 8.70 3.14
C TYR A 419 -16.43 9.18 3.58
N LEU A 420 -15.50 8.25 3.82
CA LEU A 420 -14.14 8.59 4.25
C LEU A 420 -13.40 9.44 3.20
N LEU A 421 -13.50 9.07 1.93
CA LEU A 421 -12.86 9.82 0.85
C LEU A 421 -13.45 11.23 0.67
N LYS A 422 -14.77 11.40 0.86
CA LYS A 422 -15.45 12.71 0.79
C LYS A 422 -15.06 13.63 1.94
N ASN A 423 -14.74 13.07 3.10
CA ASN A 423 -14.41 13.82 4.32
C ASN A 423 -12.90 13.95 4.57
N ASP A 424 -12.07 13.81 3.54
CA ASP A 424 -10.61 13.92 3.64
C ASP A 424 -9.96 12.98 4.68
N SER A 425 -10.64 11.87 5.03
CA SER A 425 -10.21 10.96 6.08
C SER A 425 -8.79 10.41 5.93
N PRO A 426 -8.24 10.11 4.72
CA PRO A 426 -6.85 9.68 4.60
C PRO A 426 -5.85 10.69 5.21
N LEU A 427 -6.07 11.99 4.96
CA LEU A 427 -5.24 13.05 5.54
C LEU A 427 -5.53 13.21 7.04
N MET A 428 -6.81 13.17 7.43
CA MET A 428 -7.24 13.34 8.82
C MET A 428 -6.71 12.23 9.73
N GLN A 429 -6.82 10.96 9.32
CA GLN A 429 -6.33 9.80 10.07
C GLN A 429 -4.80 9.86 10.27
N SER A 430 -4.05 10.28 9.24
CA SER A 430 -2.60 10.51 9.36
C SER A 430 -2.26 11.58 10.41
N ILE A 431 -3.03 12.66 10.47
CA ILE A 431 -2.85 13.73 11.45
C ILE A 431 -3.21 13.24 12.85
N ILE A 432 -4.36 12.59 13.02
CA ILE A 432 -4.85 12.07 14.31
C ILE A 432 -3.85 11.07 14.85
N ARG A 433 -3.37 10.09 14.05
CA ARG A 433 -2.34 9.14 14.47
C ARG A 433 -1.10 9.85 15.03
N GLY A 434 -0.62 10.88 14.34
CA GLY A 434 0.54 11.66 14.79
C GLY A 434 0.29 12.53 16.02
N MET A 435 -0.98 12.77 16.39
CA MET A 435 -1.37 13.50 17.60
C MET A 435 -1.62 12.58 18.79
N THR A 436 -2.06 11.33 18.55
CA THR A 436 -2.65 10.47 19.60
C THR A 436 -1.85 9.21 19.88
N LEU A 437 -1.11 8.70 18.90
CA LEU A 437 -0.39 7.44 19.01
C LEU A 437 1.12 7.69 19.04
N PRO A 438 1.90 6.82 19.72
CA PRO A 438 3.35 6.89 19.67
C PRO A 438 3.85 6.88 18.22
N PRO A 439 4.91 7.65 17.92
CA PRO A 439 5.55 7.57 16.62
C PRO A 439 6.04 6.15 16.40
N LEU A 440 5.79 5.62 15.21
CA LEU A 440 6.46 4.40 14.76
C LEU A 440 7.89 4.79 14.44
N ASP A 441 8.87 4.23 15.15
CA ASP A 441 10.28 4.34 14.79
C ASP A 441 10.66 3.10 13.97
N PRO A 442 10.84 3.23 12.64
CA PRO A 442 11.19 2.09 11.79
C PRO A 442 12.49 1.41 12.24
N ASN A 443 13.44 2.13 12.83
CA ASN A 443 14.69 1.53 13.30
C ASN A 443 14.43 0.60 14.48
N GLU A 444 13.62 1.02 15.44
CA GLU A 444 13.32 0.18 16.61
C GLU A 444 12.46 -1.02 16.21
N ILE A 445 11.53 -0.84 15.28
CA ILE A 445 10.72 -1.95 14.75
C ILE A 445 11.63 -2.98 14.06
N CYS A 446 12.51 -2.55 13.15
CA CYS A 446 13.40 -3.45 12.41
C CYS A 446 14.46 -4.10 13.32
N LYS A 447 15.06 -3.36 14.27
CA LYS A 447 16.04 -3.90 15.23
C LYS A 447 15.46 -4.95 16.15
N SER A 448 14.19 -4.80 16.52
CA SER A 448 13.59 -5.69 17.49
C SER A 448 13.62 -7.14 17.02
N ASN A 449 13.69 -7.40 15.69
CA ASN A 449 13.54 -8.73 15.06
C ASN A 449 12.38 -9.55 15.63
N SER A 450 11.50 -8.88 16.39
CA SER A 450 10.54 -9.47 17.29
C SER A 450 9.19 -9.44 16.61
N LYS A 451 8.24 -10.18 17.20
CA LYS A 451 6.84 -10.22 16.80
C LYS A 451 6.27 -8.80 16.78
N HIS A 452 6.48 -8.07 15.69
CA HIS A 452 5.83 -6.81 15.46
C HIS A 452 4.34 -7.08 15.50
N ASN A 453 3.64 -6.42 16.41
CA ASN A 453 2.20 -6.51 16.50
C ASN A 453 1.62 -5.73 15.33
N TYR A 454 1.35 -6.44 14.24
CA TYR A 454 0.63 -5.86 13.11
C TYR A 454 -0.70 -5.32 13.62
N GLU A 455 -0.98 -4.06 13.28
CA GLU A 455 -2.20 -3.37 13.74
C GLU A 455 -3.42 -3.72 12.87
N ARG A 456 -3.24 -4.49 11.78
CA ARG A 456 -4.23 -4.70 10.70
C ARG A 456 -4.10 -6.05 10.02
N ASP A 457 -5.23 -6.56 9.53
CA ASP A 457 -5.31 -7.80 8.76
C ASP A 457 -4.60 -7.69 7.41
N TYR A 458 -4.80 -6.60 6.67
CA TYR A 458 -4.13 -6.40 5.39
C TYR A 458 -4.11 -4.93 4.93
N SER A 459 -3.29 -4.65 3.91
CA SER A 459 -3.41 -3.45 3.08
C SER A 459 -3.95 -3.78 1.69
N PHE A 460 -4.61 -2.83 1.06
CA PHE A 460 -5.19 -2.98 -0.28
C PHE A 460 -4.78 -1.82 -1.18
N SER A 461 -4.33 -2.13 -2.39
CA SER A 461 -3.97 -1.14 -3.40
C SER A 461 -4.63 -1.48 -4.72
N ASN A 462 -5.29 -0.50 -5.34
CA ASN A 462 -5.87 -0.66 -6.66
C ASN A 462 -5.25 0.37 -7.60
N MET A 463 -4.40 -0.10 -8.52
CA MET A 463 -3.77 0.75 -9.54
C MET A 463 -4.69 1.04 -10.73
N LEU A 464 -5.91 0.50 -10.73
CA LEU A 464 -6.88 0.59 -11.81
C LEU A 464 -6.33 0.02 -13.12
N ASP A 465 -7.00 0.36 -14.22
CA ASP A 465 -6.51 0.11 -15.56
C ASP A 465 -5.43 1.12 -15.94
N VAL A 466 -4.19 0.66 -15.90
CA VAL A 466 -2.99 1.43 -16.25
C VAL A 466 -2.69 1.38 -17.74
N THR A 467 -3.53 0.72 -18.57
CA THR A 467 -3.34 0.62 -20.02
C THR A 467 -3.13 1.97 -20.64
N ARG A 468 -4.00 2.96 -20.38
CA ARG A 468 -3.87 4.30 -20.99
C ARG A 468 -2.60 5.04 -20.58
N LEU A 469 -2.04 4.71 -19.42
CA LEU A 469 -0.81 5.31 -18.94
C LEU A 469 0.42 4.70 -19.63
N PHE A 470 0.39 3.39 -19.88
CA PHE A 470 1.46 2.64 -20.52
C PHE A 470 1.37 2.53 -22.04
N TYR A 471 0.20 2.75 -22.62
CA TYR A 471 -0.06 2.36 -24.00
C TYR A 471 0.77 3.19 -24.97
N ASN A 472 1.78 2.54 -25.55
CA ASN A 472 2.44 2.97 -26.76
C ASN A 472 2.10 2.00 -27.91
N LYS A 473 1.79 2.55 -29.09
CA LYS A 473 1.77 1.79 -30.35
C LYS A 473 3.13 1.94 -31.03
N GLY A 474 4.19 1.69 -30.26
CA GLY A 474 5.56 1.77 -30.78
C GLY A 474 5.72 0.81 -31.96
N ASN A 475 6.46 1.26 -32.98
CA ASN A 475 6.81 0.46 -34.14
C ASN A 475 7.97 -0.49 -33.85
N PHE A 476 8.82 -0.15 -32.86
CA PHE A 476 10.01 -0.91 -32.52
C PHE A 476 9.92 -1.58 -31.17
N ILE A 477 9.19 -1.01 -30.21
CA ILE A 477 9.08 -1.56 -28.87
C ILE A 477 7.72 -1.28 -28.23
N GLN A 478 7.23 -2.26 -27.48
CA GLN A 478 6.01 -2.12 -26.68
C GLN A 478 6.16 -2.79 -25.32
N ILE A 479 5.50 -2.21 -24.32
CA ILE A 479 5.22 -2.92 -23.07
C ILE A 479 4.14 -3.96 -23.38
N THR A 480 4.36 -5.19 -22.93
CA THR A 480 3.50 -6.34 -23.23
C THR A 480 2.98 -7.04 -22.00
N ASP A 481 3.67 -6.87 -20.87
CA ASP A 481 3.16 -7.27 -19.56
C ASP A 481 3.63 -6.27 -18.50
N CYS A 482 2.84 -6.16 -17.44
CA CYS A 482 3.10 -5.29 -16.30
C CYS A 482 2.63 -5.97 -15.01
N GLN A 483 3.58 -6.22 -14.13
CA GLN A 483 3.35 -6.76 -12.80
C GLN A 483 4.06 -5.87 -11.76
N SER A 484 3.75 -6.09 -10.49
CA SER A 484 4.43 -5.41 -9.41
C SER A 484 4.64 -6.35 -8.24
N TYR A 485 5.89 -6.41 -7.78
CA TYR A 485 6.25 -7.04 -6.53
C TYR A 485 6.27 -5.98 -5.43
N GLN A 486 5.74 -6.34 -4.27
CA GLN A 486 5.78 -5.48 -3.09
C GLN A 486 6.49 -6.25 -1.98
N PHE A 487 7.47 -5.62 -1.37
CA PHE A 487 8.20 -6.13 -0.21
C PHE A 487 7.85 -5.24 0.96
N GLN A 488 7.30 -5.81 2.03
CA GLN A 488 6.69 -5.04 3.11
C GLN A 488 6.76 -5.81 4.43
N GLN A 489 7.96 -5.92 4.98
CA GLN A 489 8.18 -6.47 6.31
C GLN A 489 7.77 -5.43 7.37
N TYR A 490 7.18 -5.89 8.47
CA TYR A 490 6.84 -5.08 9.66
C TYR A 490 5.85 -3.92 9.48
N TYR A 491 5.34 -3.66 8.26
CA TYR A 491 4.33 -2.62 8.04
C TYR A 491 2.93 -3.21 7.88
N ASN A 492 2.78 -4.23 7.04
CA ASN A 492 1.56 -5.05 6.95
C ASN A 492 1.96 -6.53 6.87
N GLN A 493 1.19 -7.41 7.51
CA GLN A 493 1.39 -8.85 7.33
C GLN A 493 1.02 -9.33 5.92
N MET A 494 0.06 -8.65 5.28
CA MET A 494 -0.45 -8.95 3.94
C MET A 494 -0.78 -7.66 3.20
N MET A 495 -0.54 -7.64 1.90
CA MET A 495 -1.02 -6.59 1.00
C MET A 495 -1.55 -7.22 -0.27
N PHE A 496 -2.78 -6.86 -0.60
CA PHE A 496 -3.39 -7.16 -1.87
C PHE A 496 -3.17 -5.97 -2.79
N SER A 497 -2.69 -6.22 -4.00
CA SER A 497 -2.67 -5.24 -5.06
C SER A 497 -3.34 -5.77 -6.31
N ILE A 498 -4.11 -4.92 -6.98
CA ILE A 498 -4.68 -5.22 -8.29
C ILE A 498 -4.29 -4.14 -9.30
N SER A 499 -3.93 -4.57 -10.49
CA SER A 499 -3.69 -3.71 -11.64
C SER A 499 -4.22 -4.36 -12.91
N THR A 500 -4.77 -3.57 -13.82
CA THR A 500 -5.17 -4.03 -15.15
C THR A 500 -4.27 -3.41 -16.21
N TYR A 501 -3.72 -4.22 -17.10
CA TYR A 501 -2.94 -3.79 -18.25
C TYR A 501 -3.32 -4.61 -19.48
N ARG A 502 -3.69 -3.93 -20.57
CA ARG A 502 -4.15 -4.54 -21.84
C ARG A 502 -5.17 -5.65 -21.61
N ASN A 503 -6.20 -5.35 -20.81
CA ASN A 503 -7.28 -6.26 -20.39
C ASN A 503 -6.84 -7.44 -19.49
N VAL A 504 -5.55 -7.66 -19.27
CA VAL A 504 -5.07 -8.64 -18.29
C VAL A 504 -5.06 -7.97 -16.93
N SER A 505 -5.73 -8.58 -15.97
CA SER A 505 -5.74 -8.08 -14.60
C SER A 505 -4.99 -9.01 -13.69
N THR A 506 -4.10 -8.45 -12.90
CA THR A 506 -3.21 -9.22 -12.02
C THR A 506 -3.55 -8.86 -10.58
N LEU A 507 -3.88 -9.89 -9.79
CA LEU A 507 -4.02 -9.82 -8.34
C LEU A 507 -2.75 -10.36 -7.70
N THR A 508 -2.10 -9.54 -6.91
CA THR A 508 -0.91 -9.90 -6.14
C THR A 508 -1.24 -9.91 -4.65
N LEU A 509 -0.85 -10.98 -3.95
CA LEU A 509 -0.79 -11.04 -2.49
C LEU A 509 0.67 -11.06 -2.07
N SER A 510 1.12 -9.99 -1.44
CA SER A 510 2.43 -9.90 -0.80
C SER A 510 2.27 -10.17 0.69
N TYR A 511 2.94 -11.18 1.25
CA TYR A 511 2.79 -11.57 2.65
C TYR A 511 4.14 -11.80 3.34
N VAL A 512 4.18 -11.54 4.65
CA VAL A 512 5.38 -11.72 5.47
C VAL A 512 5.48 -13.17 5.94
N THR A 513 6.62 -13.81 5.67
CA THR A 513 6.81 -15.27 5.83
C THR A 513 6.79 -15.77 7.28
N ASN A 514 7.08 -14.89 8.24
CA ASN A 514 7.01 -15.22 9.67
C ASN A 514 5.63 -15.01 10.28
N VAL A 515 4.63 -14.60 9.50
CA VAL A 515 3.24 -14.41 9.94
C VAL A 515 2.31 -15.38 9.25
N LEU A 516 2.47 -15.54 7.94
CA LEU A 516 1.60 -16.35 7.12
C LEU A 516 2.43 -17.38 6.36
N ASN A 517 2.06 -18.66 6.46
CA ASN A 517 2.70 -19.70 5.65
C ASN A 517 2.19 -19.64 4.20
N LYS A 518 2.93 -20.31 3.33
CA LYS A 518 2.62 -20.38 1.90
C LYS A 518 1.25 -21.00 1.62
N ASP A 519 0.89 -22.08 2.31
CA ASP A 519 -0.34 -22.83 2.03
C ASP A 519 -1.60 -22.00 2.33
N ILE A 520 -1.62 -21.28 3.46
CA ILE A 520 -2.72 -20.37 3.79
C ILE A 520 -2.75 -19.18 2.84
N ALA A 521 -1.58 -18.63 2.43
CA ALA A 521 -1.54 -17.56 1.44
C ALA A 521 -2.13 -18.00 0.08
N HIS A 522 -1.83 -19.24 -0.34
CA HIS A 522 -2.42 -19.84 -1.53
C HIS A 522 -3.94 -20.04 -1.37
N GLU A 523 -4.39 -20.60 -0.25
CA GLU A 523 -5.81 -20.82 0.03
C GLU A 523 -6.62 -19.51 0.01
N ILE A 524 -6.08 -18.44 0.62
CA ILE A 524 -6.67 -17.09 0.57
C ILE A 524 -6.84 -16.64 -0.89
N MET A 525 -5.76 -16.74 -1.68
CA MET A 525 -5.78 -16.30 -3.07
C MET A 525 -6.79 -17.10 -3.91
N GLU A 526 -6.80 -18.43 -3.81
CA GLU A 526 -7.71 -19.28 -4.58
C GLU A 526 -9.18 -19.04 -4.17
N ARG A 527 -9.47 -18.83 -2.88
CA ARG A 527 -10.82 -18.45 -2.43
C ARG A 527 -11.26 -17.10 -2.95
N ILE A 528 -10.38 -16.11 -2.97
CA ILE A 528 -10.71 -14.79 -3.57
C ILE A 528 -11.11 -14.97 -5.03
N LEU A 529 -10.33 -15.72 -5.81
CA LEU A 529 -10.63 -15.98 -7.22
C LEU A 529 -11.94 -16.76 -7.41
N LEU A 530 -12.21 -17.75 -6.56
CA LEU A 530 -13.46 -18.49 -6.56
C LEU A 530 -14.65 -17.56 -6.26
N ILE A 531 -14.56 -16.71 -5.24
CA ILE A 531 -15.61 -15.76 -4.88
C ILE A 531 -15.86 -14.77 -6.03
N ILE A 532 -14.80 -14.26 -6.66
CA ILE A 532 -14.93 -13.37 -7.83
C ILE A 532 -15.68 -14.10 -8.94
N ARG A 533 -15.33 -15.35 -9.26
CA ARG A 533 -16.01 -16.17 -10.27
C ARG A 533 -17.47 -16.42 -9.92
N ASP A 534 -17.76 -16.80 -8.68
CA ASP A 534 -19.12 -17.11 -8.21
C ASP A 534 -20.05 -15.87 -8.20
N LYS A 535 -19.46 -14.68 -8.06
CA LYS A 535 -20.17 -13.39 -8.02
C LYS A 535 -20.06 -12.60 -9.33
N SER A 536 -19.47 -13.18 -10.37
CA SER A 536 -19.49 -12.68 -11.75
C SER A 536 -20.81 -13.01 -12.43
#